data_AF-A0AAN7R923-F1
#
_entry.id   AF-A0AAN7R923-F1
#
_cell.length_a   1.000
_cell.length_b   1.000
_cell.length_c   1.000
_cell.angle_alpha   90.00
_cell.angle_beta   90.00
_cell.angle_gamma   90.00
#
_symmetry.space_group_name_H-M   'P 1'
#
loop_
_entity.id
_entity.type
_entity.pdbx_description
1 polymer ?
#
loop_
_entity_poly.entity_id
_entity_poly.type
_entity_poly.pdbx_seq_one_letter_code
_entity_poly.pdbx_strand_id
1 'polypeptide(L)'
;MSRHMEEEERSSFVIGLIENRAKEVGVAAFDLRSASLHLSQYIETSSSYQNTRTLLHFYEPMVIIVPSNNLAPDGMVGVSELVDKLYPSVRKALMVRGCFDDTKGALLIKNLAAKEPSALGLGTYYKQYYLCLAATAATIKWIEAEKGVIVTNHSLLVTFNGSFDHMNIDATRYLHYQLI
;
A
#
# COMPACT_ATOMS: atom_id res chain seq x y z
N MET A 1 35.98 8.53 7.11
CA MET A 1 35.03 7.42 7.33
C MET A 1 33.66 7.98 7.67
N SER A 2 33.05 8.75 6.76
CA SER A 2 31.92 9.62 7.14
C SER A 2 30.97 9.94 5.97
N ARG A 3 30.93 9.09 4.94
CA ARG A 3 29.94 9.17 3.84
C ARG A 3 29.11 7.90 3.66
N HIS A 4 29.34 6.87 4.46
CA HIS A 4 28.66 5.57 4.36
C HIS A 4 27.66 5.29 5.48
N MET A 5 27.34 6.28 6.32
CA MET A 5 26.52 6.10 7.52
C MET A 5 25.21 6.93 7.51
N GLU A 6 24.88 7.58 6.39
CA GLU A 6 23.66 8.42 6.23
C GLU A 6 22.60 7.81 5.29
N GLU A 7 22.85 6.65 4.65
CA GLU A 7 21.87 6.00 3.77
C GLU A 7 20.91 5.04 4.51
N GLU A 8 21.15 4.75 5.80
CA GLU A 8 20.37 3.77 6.58
C GLU A 8 18.98 4.27 7.02
N GLU A 9 18.69 5.57 6.93
CA GLU A 9 17.43 6.16 7.44
C GLU A 9 16.37 6.46 6.38
N ARG A 10 16.56 6.06 5.11
CA ARG A 10 15.47 6.25 4.13
C ARG A 10 14.46 5.11 4.23
N SER A 11 13.17 5.46 4.28
CA SER A 11 12.08 4.48 4.21
C SER A 11 12.23 3.54 3.00
N SER A 12 11.90 2.26 3.22
CA SER A 12 11.87 1.20 2.22
C SER A 12 10.47 0.92 1.69
N PHE A 13 9.46 1.68 2.13
CA PHE A 13 8.07 1.44 1.77
C PHE A 13 7.70 2.02 0.40
N VAL A 14 7.14 1.16 -0.45
CA VAL A 14 6.44 1.53 -1.68
C VAL A 14 4.97 1.23 -1.48
N ILE A 15 4.10 2.24 -1.63
CA ILE A 15 2.67 2.09 -1.37
C ILE A 15 1.88 2.29 -2.65
N GLY A 16 1.07 1.30 -3.03
CA GLY A 16 0.03 1.45 -4.03
C GLY A 16 -1.30 1.84 -3.38
N LEU A 17 -1.97 2.84 -3.95
CA LEU A 17 -3.28 3.33 -3.51
C LEU A 17 -4.24 3.37 -4.69
N ILE A 18 -5.45 2.86 -4.49
CA ILE A 18 -6.58 3.03 -5.41
C ILE A 18 -7.86 3.29 -4.64
N GLU A 19 -8.69 4.16 -5.20
CA GLU A 19 -9.98 4.53 -4.63
C GLU A 19 -11.11 4.25 -5.63
N ASN A 20 -12.29 3.86 -5.12
CA ASN A 20 -13.51 3.77 -5.90
C ASN A 20 -14.47 4.97 -5.64
N ARG A 21 -15.60 4.99 -6.34
CA ARG A 21 -16.59 6.07 -6.21
C ARG A 21 -17.28 6.14 -4.83
N ALA A 22 -17.25 5.06 -4.07
CA ALA A 22 -17.80 4.97 -2.72
C ALA A 22 -16.78 5.38 -1.64
N LYS A 23 -15.65 6.00 -2.03
CA LYS A 23 -14.52 6.33 -1.14
C LYS A 23 -13.90 5.11 -0.45
N GLU A 24 -14.11 3.92 -1.00
CA GLU A 24 -13.38 2.75 -0.57
C GLU A 24 -11.96 2.84 -1.14
N VAL A 25 -10.98 2.70 -0.27
CA VAL A 25 -9.56 2.78 -0.58
C VAL A 25 -8.93 1.41 -0.38
N GLY A 26 -8.25 0.93 -1.40
CA GLY A 26 -7.37 -0.24 -1.34
C GLY A 26 -5.91 0.18 -1.28
N VAL A 27 -5.16 -0.47 -0.39
CA VAL A 27 -3.75 -0.17 -0.13
C VAL A 27 -2.92 -1.43 -0.20
N ALA A 28 -1.77 -1.34 -0.87
CA ALA A 28 -0.71 -2.33 -0.84
C ALA A 28 0.60 -1.66 -0.42
N ALA A 29 1.01 -1.84 0.85
CA ALA A 29 2.26 -1.31 1.39
C ALA A 29 3.34 -2.39 1.37
N PHE A 30 4.32 -2.23 0.49
CA PHE A 30 5.42 -3.16 0.30
C PHE A 30 6.67 -2.62 1.00
N ASP A 31 7.22 -3.37 1.96
CA ASP A 31 8.53 -3.11 2.53
C ASP A 31 9.61 -3.86 1.74
N LEU A 32 10.40 -3.11 0.97
CA LEU A 32 11.50 -3.67 0.16
C LEU A 32 12.60 -4.31 1.01
N ARG A 33 12.73 -3.93 2.29
CA ARG A 33 13.79 -4.40 3.18
C ARG A 33 13.45 -5.74 3.81
N SER A 34 12.23 -5.89 4.32
CA SER A 34 11.78 -7.12 4.99
C SER A 34 11.08 -8.11 4.05
N ALA A 35 10.84 -7.74 2.79
CA ALA A 35 10.02 -8.50 1.86
C ALA A 35 8.64 -8.82 2.47
N SER A 36 7.99 -7.80 3.03
CA SER A 36 6.63 -7.88 3.55
C SER A 36 5.67 -7.03 2.71
N LEU A 37 4.44 -7.53 2.57
CA LEU A 37 3.36 -6.85 1.86
C LEU A 37 2.14 -6.79 2.77
N HIS A 38 1.80 -5.56 3.16
CA HIS A 38 0.69 -5.29 4.06
C HIS A 38 -0.48 -4.73 3.25
N LEU A 39 -1.58 -5.47 3.25
CA LEU A 39 -2.78 -5.16 2.49
C LEU A 39 -3.84 -4.60 3.43
N SER A 40 -4.53 -3.54 3.00
CA SER A 40 -5.68 -3.02 3.73
C SER A 40 -6.72 -2.44 2.77
N GLN A 41 -7.99 -2.55 3.17
CA GLN A 41 -9.11 -1.98 2.43
C GLN A 41 -10.12 -1.41 3.43
N TYR A 42 -10.53 -0.17 3.23
CA TYR A 42 -11.42 0.55 4.14
C TYR A 42 -12.18 1.64 3.39
N ILE A 43 -13.30 2.08 3.96
CA ILE A 43 -14.07 3.21 3.44
C ILE A 43 -13.61 4.49 4.15
N GLU A 44 -13.32 5.53 3.36
CA GLU A 44 -13.12 6.87 3.88
C GLU A 44 -14.45 7.54 4.18
N THR A 45 -14.71 7.75 5.46
CA THR A 45 -15.94 8.38 5.96
C THR A 45 -15.86 9.90 5.99
N SER A 46 -14.64 10.47 5.90
CA SER A 46 -14.36 11.90 5.95
C SER A 46 -13.86 12.44 4.60
N SER A 47 -14.09 13.73 4.33
CA SER A 47 -13.44 14.44 3.23
C SER A 47 -11.96 14.75 3.49
N SER A 48 -11.49 14.60 4.74
CA SER A 48 -10.10 14.81 5.12
C SER A 48 -9.17 13.61 4.89
N TYR A 49 -9.72 12.48 4.45
CA TYR A 49 -9.00 11.22 4.22
C TYR A 49 -8.13 10.79 5.42
N GLN A 50 -8.71 10.81 6.62
CA GLN A 50 -7.94 10.63 7.84
C GLN A 50 -7.33 9.22 7.95
N ASN A 51 -8.02 8.18 7.47
CA ASN A 51 -7.52 6.81 7.55
C ASN A 51 -6.31 6.63 6.62
N THR A 52 -6.41 7.13 5.38
CA THR A 52 -5.29 7.14 4.43
C THR A 52 -4.12 7.96 4.94
N ARG A 53 -4.37 9.12 5.55
CA ARG A 53 -3.30 9.95 6.14
C ARG A 53 -2.58 9.24 7.29
N THR A 54 -3.32 8.66 8.22
CA THR A 54 -2.74 7.90 9.34
C THR A 54 -1.89 6.74 8.82
N LEU A 55 -2.38 6.00 7.82
CA LEU A 55 -1.65 4.90 7.21
C LEU A 55 -0.35 5.37 6.53
N LEU A 56 -0.44 6.43 5.72
CA LEU A 56 0.74 6.98 5.03
C LEU A 56 1.78 7.54 6.01
N HIS A 57 1.32 8.14 7.11
CA HIS A 57 2.23 8.59 8.17
C HIS A 57 2.89 7.41 8.89
N PHE A 58 2.16 6.33 9.15
CA PHE A 58 2.71 5.14 9.81
C PHE A 58 3.81 4.45 8.97
N TYR A 59 3.61 4.34 7.66
CA TYR A 59 4.56 3.66 6.77
C TYR A 59 5.66 4.56 6.20
N GLU A 60 5.51 5.88 6.29
CA GLU A 60 6.44 6.88 5.76
C GLU A 60 6.97 6.55 4.34
N PRO A 61 6.12 6.34 3.33
CA PRO A 61 6.54 5.77 2.05
C PRO A 61 7.59 6.62 1.33
N MET A 62 8.54 5.94 0.68
CA MET A 62 9.44 6.59 -0.27
C MET A 62 8.79 6.83 -1.63
N VAL A 63 7.77 6.05 -1.97
CA VAL A 63 7.02 6.16 -3.23
C VAL A 63 5.54 5.87 -2.98
N ILE A 64 4.66 6.70 -3.54
CA ILE A 64 3.22 6.46 -3.58
C ILE A 64 2.78 6.30 -5.03
N ILE A 65 2.23 5.13 -5.35
CA ILE A 65 1.73 4.77 -6.68
C ILE A 65 0.22 4.95 -6.70
N VAL A 66 -0.29 5.75 -7.65
CA VAL A 66 -1.72 5.98 -7.83
C VAL A 66 -2.11 5.86 -9.31
N PRO A 67 -3.39 5.61 -9.62
CA PRO A 67 -3.89 5.71 -10.98
C PRO A 67 -3.64 7.09 -11.58
N SER A 68 -3.22 7.15 -12.85
CA SER A 68 -3.26 8.36 -13.65
C SER A 68 -4.73 8.77 -13.83
N ASN A 69 -5.14 9.84 -13.16
CA ASN A 69 -6.51 10.36 -13.25
C ASN A 69 -6.72 10.99 -14.63
N ASN A 70 -7.62 10.42 -15.44
CA ASN A 70 -8.21 11.15 -16.57
C ASN A 70 -9.67 11.55 -16.32
N LEU A 71 -10.30 11.05 -15.24
CA LEU A 71 -11.73 11.23 -14.94
C LEU A 71 -11.96 11.07 -13.42
N ALA A 72 -11.55 12.05 -12.62
CA ALA A 72 -12.20 12.22 -11.31
C ALA A 72 -13.60 12.80 -11.59
N PRO A 73 -14.71 12.20 -11.10
CA PRO A 73 -16.00 12.88 -11.14
C PRO A 73 -15.88 14.24 -10.45
N ASP A 74 -16.50 15.27 -11.03
CA ASP A 74 -16.45 16.65 -10.51
C ASP A 74 -16.72 16.70 -9.01
N GLY A 75 -15.81 17.33 -8.25
CA GLY A 75 -15.98 17.67 -6.83
C GLY A 75 -15.39 16.69 -5.80
N MET A 76 -14.75 15.58 -6.20
CA MET A 76 -14.07 14.66 -5.28
C MET A 76 -12.56 14.94 -5.20
N VAL A 77 -12.05 15.28 -4.01
CA VAL A 77 -10.60 15.26 -3.71
C VAL A 77 -10.16 13.81 -3.55
N GLY A 78 -9.92 13.11 -4.66
CA GLY A 78 -9.54 11.70 -4.60
C GLY A 78 -8.16 11.48 -3.97
N VAL A 79 -7.83 10.23 -3.65
CA VAL A 79 -6.52 9.86 -3.04
C VAL A 79 -5.31 10.38 -3.81
N SER A 80 -5.41 10.56 -5.13
CA SER A 80 -4.36 11.16 -5.96
C SER A 80 -4.11 12.63 -5.62
N GLU A 81 -5.17 13.42 -5.43
CA GLU A 81 -5.07 14.85 -5.07
C GLU A 81 -4.65 15.03 -3.61
N LEU A 82 -5.08 14.12 -2.71
CA LEU A 82 -4.61 14.07 -1.34
C LEU A 82 -3.08 13.94 -1.27
N VAL A 83 -2.51 13.04 -2.07
CA VAL A 83 -1.06 12.82 -2.14
C VAL A 83 -0.33 14.08 -2.61
N ASP A 84 -0.85 14.76 -3.63
CA ASP A 84 -0.25 16.02 -4.14
C ASP A 84 -0.21 17.12 -3.06
N LYS A 85 -1.29 17.23 -2.27
CA LYS A 85 -1.42 18.29 -1.25
C LYS A 85 -0.61 18.01 0.01
N LEU A 86 -0.61 16.76 0.47
CA LEU A 86 -0.12 16.42 1.81
C LEU A 86 1.25 15.75 1.83
N TYR A 87 1.69 15.17 0.72
CA TYR A 87 2.97 14.46 0.62
C TYR A 87 3.82 14.98 -0.55
N PRO A 88 4.05 16.29 -0.68
CA PRO A 88 4.74 16.88 -1.84
C PRO A 88 6.22 16.47 -1.93
N SER A 89 6.82 15.99 -0.83
CA SER A 89 8.20 15.49 -0.79
C SER A 89 8.32 14.00 -1.13
N VAL A 90 7.21 13.25 -1.13
CA VAL A 90 7.20 11.83 -1.46
C VAL A 90 7.06 11.66 -2.98
N ARG A 91 7.87 10.78 -3.58
CA ARG A 91 7.76 10.52 -5.02
C ARG A 91 6.37 9.93 -5.33
N LYS A 92 5.58 10.66 -6.09
CA LYS A 92 4.33 10.15 -6.66
C LYS A 92 4.60 9.47 -8.01
N ALA A 93 4.14 8.24 -8.16
CA ALA A 93 4.20 7.47 -9.40
C ALA A 93 2.80 7.30 -9.98
N LEU A 94 2.59 7.78 -11.20
CA LEU A 94 1.35 7.60 -11.92
C LEU A 94 1.41 6.33 -12.76
N MET A 95 0.40 5.47 -12.65
CA MET A 95 0.23 4.30 -13.53
C MET A 95 -1.16 4.30 -14.14
N VAL A 96 -1.27 3.81 -15.38
CA VAL A 96 -2.59 3.66 -16.00
C VAL A 96 -3.51 2.80 -15.14
N ARG A 97 -4.80 3.16 -15.06
CA ARG A 97 -5.77 2.45 -14.22
C ARG A 97 -5.85 0.95 -14.52
N GLY A 98 -5.59 0.53 -15.76
CA GLY A 98 -5.52 -0.89 -16.15
C GLY A 98 -4.36 -1.68 -15.54
N CYS A 99 -3.39 -1.04 -14.88
CA CYS A 99 -2.38 -1.71 -14.06
C CYS A 99 -2.93 -2.12 -12.68
N PHE A 100 -4.02 -1.48 -12.24
CA PHE A 100 -4.71 -1.80 -11.00
C PHE A 100 -5.77 -2.85 -11.28
N ASP A 101 -5.33 -4.10 -11.34
CA ASP A 101 -6.12 -5.26 -11.76
C ASP A 101 -6.18 -6.24 -10.60
N ASP A 102 -7.35 -6.37 -9.98
CA ASP A 102 -7.61 -7.19 -8.80
C ASP A 102 -7.41 -8.69 -9.08
N THR A 103 -7.75 -9.12 -10.29
CA THR A 103 -7.56 -10.51 -10.72
C THR A 103 -6.07 -10.85 -10.81
N LYS A 104 -5.26 -9.97 -11.42
CA LYS A 104 -3.79 -10.13 -11.43
C LYS A 104 -3.21 -10.03 -10.03
N GLY A 105 -3.71 -9.11 -9.21
CA GLY A 105 -3.31 -8.95 -7.82
C GLY A 105 -3.49 -10.22 -7.02
N ALA A 106 -4.66 -10.86 -7.12
CA ALA A 106 -4.94 -12.12 -6.45
C ALA A 106 -3.99 -13.25 -6.87
N LEU A 107 -3.68 -13.34 -8.17
CA LEU A 107 -2.72 -14.32 -8.67
C LEU A 107 -1.31 -14.06 -8.13
N LEU A 108 -0.88 -12.80 -8.06
CA LEU A 108 0.40 -12.43 -7.47
C LEU A 108 0.46 -12.82 -5.99
N ILE A 109 -0.57 -12.52 -5.20
CA ILE A 109 -0.62 -12.94 -3.79
C ILE A 109 -0.52 -14.44 -3.65
N LYS A 110 -1.24 -15.21 -4.48
CA LYS A 110 -1.18 -16.67 -4.47
C LYS A 110 0.24 -17.21 -4.75
N ASN A 111 0.97 -16.59 -5.67
CA ASN A 111 2.28 -17.08 -6.11
C ASN A 111 3.42 -16.60 -5.21
N LEU A 112 3.36 -15.36 -4.73
CA LEU A 112 4.45 -14.71 -4.01
C LEU A 112 4.39 -14.97 -2.50
N ALA A 113 3.21 -15.23 -1.93
CA ALA A 113 3.07 -15.43 -0.49
C ALA A 113 3.84 -16.68 -0.01
N ALA A 114 4.68 -16.48 1.01
CA ALA A 114 5.48 -17.52 1.65
C ALA A 114 4.62 -18.56 2.41
N LYS A 115 3.40 -18.18 2.77
CA LYS A 115 2.40 -19.07 3.37
C LYS A 115 1.13 -18.98 2.54
N GLU A 116 0.46 -20.11 2.34
CA GLU A 116 -0.83 -20.12 1.64
C GLU A 116 -1.80 -19.15 2.30
N PRO A 117 -2.39 -18.19 1.55
CA PRO A 117 -3.42 -17.31 2.08
C PRO A 117 -4.64 -18.08 2.61
N SER A 118 -4.90 -19.29 2.08
CA SER A 118 -5.98 -20.18 2.54
C SER A 118 -5.85 -20.54 4.03
N ALA A 119 -4.62 -20.65 4.55
CA ALA A 119 -4.32 -20.93 5.96
C ALA A 119 -4.68 -19.78 6.92
N LEU A 120 -5.04 -18.61 6.37
CA LEU A 120 -5.56 -17.46 7.12
C LEU A 120 -7.10 -17.40 7.14
N GLY A 121 -7.81 -18.43 6.65
CA GLY A 121 -9.29 -18.52 6.70
C GLY A 121 -10.03 -17.80 5.54
N LEU A 122 -9.34 -17.54 4.42
CA LEU A 122 -9.73 -16.55 3.40
C LEU A 122 -10.64 -17.05 2.26
N GLY A 123 -11.59 -17.97 2.49
CA GLY A 123 -12.41 -18.59 1.41
C GLY A 123 -13.34 -17.65 0.61
N THR A 124 -13.59 -16.42 1.06
CA THR A 124 -14.56 -15.46 0.48
C THR A 124 -13.91 -14.12 0.04
N TYR A 125 -12.58 -14.07 -0.03
CA TYR A 125 -11.76 -12.84 -0.07
C TYR A 125 -11.93 -11.90 -1.27
N TYR A 126 -12.24 -12.42 -2.46
CA TYR A 126 -12.15 -11.62 -3.70
C TYR A 126 -13.04 -10.38 -3.70
N LYS A 127 -14.25 -10.46 -3.15
CA LYS A 127 -15.16 -9.30 -3.11
C LYS A 127 -14.79 -8.28 -2.04
N GLN A 128 -14.18 -8.69 -0.92
CA GLN A 128 -13.91 -7.82 0.21
C GLN A 128 -12.58 -7.06 0.08
N TYR A 129 -11.65 -7.56 -0.75
CA TYR A 129 -10.28 -7.05 -0.85
C TYR A 129 -9.87 -6.65 -2.29
N TYR A 130 -10.82 -6.56 -3.22
CA TYR A 130 -10.50 -6.33 -4.63
C TYR A 130 -9.67 -5.06 -4.88
N LEU A 131 -9.85 -3.98 -4.11
CA LEU A 131 -9.05 -2.75 -4.31
C LEU A 131 -7.61 -2.91 -3.81
N CYS A 132 -7.37 -3.58 -2.68
CA CYS A 132 -5.99 -3.79 -2.21
C CYS A 132 -5.26 -4.84 -3.06
N LEU A 133 -5.98 -5.79 -3.65
CA LEU A 133 -5.46 -6.69 -4.68
C LEU A 133 -5.11 -5.92 -5.95
N ALA A 134 -5.99 -5.02 -6.42
CA ALA A 134 -5.70 -4.15 -7.55
C ALA A 134 -4.47 -3.26 -7.29
N ALA A 135 -4.35 -2.69 -6.07
CA ALA A 135 -3.17 -1.95 -5.64
C ALA A 135 -1.90 -2.82 -5.67
N THR A 136 -1.99 -4.08 -5.23
CA THR A 136 -0.88 -5.04 -5.29
C THR A 136 -0.33 -5.20 -6.71
N ALA A 137 -1.23 -5.40 -7.69
CA ALA A 137 -0.83 -5.58 -9.08
C ALA A 137 -0.02 -4.38 -9.61
N ALA A 138 -0.47 -3.16 -9.31
CA ALA A 138 0.26 -1.96 -9.71
C ALA A 138 1.58 -1.81 -8.96
N THR A 139 1.59 -2.05 -7.63
CA THR A 139 2.79 -1.94 -6.79
C THR A 139 3.91 -2.88 -7.24
N ILE A 140 3.61 -4.17 -7.43
CA ILE A 140 4.61 -5.14 -7.87
C ILE A 140 5.12 -4.79 -9.26
N LYS A 141 4.22 -4.47 -10.20
CA LYS A 141 4.61 -4.09 -11.56
C LYS A 141 5.52 -2.86 -11.60
N TRP A 142 5.27 -1.86 -10.75
CA TRP A 142 6.12 -0.68 -10.66
C TRP A 142 7.48 -1.00 -10.04
N ILE A 143 7.51 -1.79 -8.95
CA ILE A 143 8.75 -2.22 -8.30
C ILE A 143 9.64 -2.98 -9.28
N GLU A 144 9.09 -3.93 -10.03
CA GLU A 144 9.83 -4.70 -11.02
C GLU A 144 10.39 -3.79 -12.14
N ALA A 145 9.57 -2.88 -12.66
CA ALA A 145 9.95 -2.01 -13.78
C ALA A 145 10.95 -0.91 -13.40
N GLU A 146 10.77 -0.27 -12.24
CA GLU A 146 11.48 0.97 -11.87
C GLU A 146 12.59 0.75 -10.84
N LYS A 147 12.50 -0.31 -10.03
CA LYS A 147 13.53 -0.67 -9.05
C LYS A 147 14.38 -1.86 -9.48
N GLY A 148 13.97 -2.60 -10.52
CA GLY A 148 14.65 -3.82 -10.94
C GLY A 148 14.61 -4.93 -9.88
N VAL A 149 13.67 -4.85 -8.95
CA VAL A 149 13.50 -5.84 -7.87
C VAL A 149 12.49 -6.88 -8.33
N ILE A 150 12.92 -8.14 -8.39
CA ILE A 150 12.07 -9.28 -8.73
C ILE A 150 11.67 -9.97 -7.43
N VAL A 151 10.36 -10.10 -7.19
CA VAL A 151 9.83 -10.86 -6.05
C VAL A 151 9.67 -12.30 -6.48
N THR A 152 10.35 -13.23 -5.79
CA THR A 152 10.31 -14.65 -6.16
C THR A 152 9.11 -15.34 -5.53
N ASN A 153 8.73 -16.50 -6.08
CA ASN A 153 7.60 -17.26 -5.56
C ASN A 153 7.87 -17.67 -4.11
N HIS A 154 6.82 -17.61 -3.29
CA HIS A 154 6.84 -17.99 -1.87
C HIS A 154 7.88 -17.25 -1.01
N SER A 155 8.28 -16.04 -1.42
CA SER A 155 9.27 -15.24 -0.68
C SER A 155 8.66 -14.12 0.16
N LEU A 156 7.38 -13.80 -0.04
CA LEU A 156 6.76 -12.60 0.49
C LEU A 156 5.91 -12.89 1.72
N LEU A 157 6.16 -12.18 2.82
CA LEU A 157 5.25 -12.19 3.97
C LEU A 157 4.04 -11.32 3.66
N VAL A 158 2.87 -11.92 3.46
CA VAL A 158 1.62 -11.19 3.17
C VAL A 158 0.75 -11.10 4.41
N THR A 159 0.32 -9.89 4.77
CA THR A 159 -0.63 -9.63 5.85
C THR A 159 -1.86 -8.91 5.32
N PHE A 160 -3.06 -9.41 5.68
CA PHE A 160 -4.32 -8.72 5.43
C PHE A 160 -4.74 -8.04 6.72
N ASN A 161 -4.68 -6.73 6.72
CA ASN A 161 -5.17 -5.92 7.81
C ASN A 161 -6.60 -5.50 7.43
N GLY A 162 -7.59 -6.00 8.16
CA GLY A 162 -9.01 -5.72 7.91
C GLY A 162 -9.36 -4.22 8.00
N SER A 163 -10.65 -3.89 7.84
CA SER A 163 -11.15 -2.52 8.01
C SER A 163 -10.61 -1.91 9.31
N PHE A 164 -10.27 -0.62 9.26
CA PHE A 164 -9.53 0.10 10.31
C PHE A 164 -10.06 -0.13 11.74
N ASP A 165 -11.32 -0.53 11.92
CA ASP A 165 -11.92 -0.93 13.22
C ASP A 165 -11.20 -2.10 13.93
N HIS A 166 -10.50 -2.98 13.20
CA HIS A 166 -9.71 -4.07 13.79
C HIS A 166 -8.19 -3.89 13.65
N MET A 167 -7.74 -2.82 12.99
CA MET A 167 -6.35 -2.40 13.05
C MET A 167 -6.11 -1.71 14.40
N ASN A 168 -5.91 -2.51 15.43
CA ASN A 168 -5.12 -2.09 16.58
C ASN A 168 -3.67 -1.95 16.08
N ILE A 169 -3.40 -0.89 15.29
CA ILE A 169 -2.04 -0.44 15.05
C ILE A 169 -1.55 -0.08 16.44
N ASP A 170 -0.72 -0.96 16.98
CA ASP A 170 0.00 -0.83 18.22
C ASP A 170 1.00 0.33 18.08
N ALA A 171 0.47 1.56 17.94
CA ALA A 171 1.22 2.81 18.01
C ALA A 171 1.86 2.97 19.41
N THR A 172 1.47 2.14 20.38
CA THR A 172 2.10 2.02 21.69
C THR A 172 3.51 1.44 21.64
N ARG A 173 3.90 0.68 20.60
CA ARG A 173 5.24 0.07 20.55
C ARG A 173 6.36 0.99 20.10
N TYR A 174 6.08 2.04 19.33
CA TYR A 174 7.13 2.98 18.92
C TYR A 174 7.42 4.06 19.97
N LEU A 175 6.45 4.44 20.81
CA LEU A 175 6.70 5.45 21.86
C LEU A 175 7.50 4.92 23.06
N HIS A 176 7.69 3.60 23.19
CA HIS A 176 8.47 3.01 24.29
C HIS A 176 9.98 3.00 24.05
N TYR A 177 10.44 3.07 22.79
CA TYR A 177 11.88 2.98 22.47
C TYR A 177 12.58 4.34 22.29
N GLN A 178 11.90 5.46 22.54
CA GLN A 178 12.48 6.82 22.43
C GLN A 178 12.59 7.59 23.76
N LEU A 179 12.41 6.91 24.90
CA LEU A 179 12.52 7.52 26.24
C LEU A 179 13.41 6.71 27.21
N ILE A 180 14.55 6.18 26.72
CA ILE A 180 15.67 5.76 27.58
C ILE A 180 16.94 6.49 27.16
#